data_AF-A0A1X7BWY1-F1
#
_entry.id   AF-A0A1X7BWY1-F1
#
_cell.length_a   1.000
_cell.length_b   1.000
_cell.length_c   1.000
_cell.angle_alpha   90.00
_cell.angle_beta   90.00
_cell.angle_gamma   90.00
#
_symmetry.space_group_name_H-M   'P 1'
#
loop_
_entity.id
_entity.type
_entity.pdbx_description
1 polymer ?
#
loop_
_entity_poly.entity_id
_entity_poly.type
_entity_poly.pdbx_seq_one_letter_code
_entity_poly.pdbx_strand_id
1 'polypeptide(L)'
;MSKEQLPDYLKQGEAARLFPVLSTTSKEGRTTSIVLACLCKIDEFGAQLLASVGQKVGKRASIETYTEVVFQKQTAEIKDRPDGLIALKVGSRQWRALVEAKVGNSELDPDQIERYRVLAKDNGVDCVISISNQFATSPDSHPVEAVRKSRSKIPVFHWSWMHILTTADLLVSGEDVADIDQLMLLNELRRFLTHESAGVKGFDRMPKEWSELNKLISSGGAVPAKSPMAQAVLEAWHQETRDLSMILSRMTGMTVAEKLPRKHIGNPAQRQKDELGDLRDNHSLNCTLTIPDAAAPIEVTADVMRRSVDVGMTLRAPDDKKSTKARVNWLLRQIKATDTEGLFVRLLWPGGSEPTQYPVADLREDPDLASEGKEHLASHGFHIFLSERLGGKFTQQTNFISELERIVPKFYGETGANLAAWVRKAPQIKSERSSGDDVSPSGIAEDAEGFEA
;
A
#
# COMPACT_ATOMS: atom_id res chain seq x y z
N MET A 1 -9.61 -43.28 -14.76
CA MET A 1 -9.68 -41.80 -14.67
C MET A 1 -11.12 -41.44 -14.37
N SER A 2 -11.43 -41.08 -13.12
CA SER A 2 -12.75 -40.55 -12.79
C SER A 2 -13.00 -39.31 -13.64
N LYS A 3 -14.13 -39.24 -14.35
CA LYS A 3 -14.61 -37.94 -14.86
C LYS A 3 -14.62 -37.01 -13.66
N GLU A 4 -13.79 -35.97 -13.66
CA GLU A 4 -13.95 -34.87 -12.71
C GLU A 4 -15.40 -34.40 -12.87
N GLN A 5 -16.23 -34.65 -11.85
CA GLN A 5 -17.62 -34.21 -11.87
C GLN A 5 -17.60 -32.69 -11.79
N LEU A 6 -17.84 -32.04 -12.93
CA LEU A 6 -18.10 -30.62 -12.96
C LEU A 6 -19.32 -30.32 -12.07
N PRO A 7 -19.32 -29.19 -11.35
CA PRO A 7 -20.50 -28.75 -10.62
C PRO A 7 -21.72 -28.66 -11.53
N ASP A 8 -22.90 -29.03 -11.02
CA ASP A 8 -24.14 -29.13 -11.81
C ASP A 8 -24.56 -27.82 -12.51
N TYR A 9 -24.10 -26.67 -12.02
CA TYR A 9 -24.36 -25.36 -12.61
C TYR A 9 -23.48 -25.05 -13.83
N LEU A 10 -22.44 -25.87 -14.10
CA LEU A 10 -21.60 -25.75 -15.28
C LEU A 10 -22.04 -26.74 -16.36
N LYS A 11 -22.13 -26.23 -17.59
CA LYS A 11 -22.32 -27.03 -18.80
C LYS A 11 -20.97 -27.50 -19.37
N GLN A 12 -19.95 -26.65 -19.27
CA GLN A 12 -18.58 -26.92 -19.70
C GLN A 12 -17.62 -26.21 -18.73
N GLY A 13 -16.42 -26.75 -18.59
CA GLY A 13 -15.31 -26.17 -17.85
C GLY A 13 -14.27 -27.24 -17.56
N GLU A 14 -13.11 -26.81 -17.08
CA GLU A 14 -12.04 -27.70 -16.62
C GLU A 14 -11.52 -27.21 -15.28
N ALA A 15 -11.06 -28.13 -14.42
CA ALA A 15 -10.37 -27.72 -13.20
C ALA A 15 -9.09 -26.94 -13.56
N ALA A 16 -8.82 -25.83 -12.87
CA ALA A 16 -7.60 -25.06 -13.09
C ALA A 16 -6.36 -25.93 -12.82
N ARG A 17 -5.32 -25.80 -13.65
CA ARG A 17 -4.14 -26.67 -13.64
C ARG A 17 -2.85 -25.88 -13.43
N LEU A 18 -1.92 -26.47 -12.67
CA LEU A 18 -0.54 -26.01 -12.55
C LEU A 18 0.22 -26.11 -13.89
N PHE A 19 -0.18 -27.05 -14.75
CA PHE A 19 0.40 -27.27 -16.07
C PHE A 19 -0.73 -27.27 -17.12
N PRO A 20 -1.27 -26.08 -17.47
CA PRO A 20 -2.39 -26.00 -18.41
C PRO A 20 -1.97 -26.37 -19.82
N VAL A 21 -2.77 -27.19 -20.49
CA VAL A 21 -2.57 -27.62 -21.89
C VAL A 21 -3.30 -26.65 -22.82
N LEU A 22 -2.85 -25.39 -22.80
CA LEU A 22 -3.39 -24.32 -23.66
C LEU A 22 -2.38 -23.97 -24.74
N SER A 23 -2.85 -23.30 -25.81
CA SER A 23 -1.96 -22.80 -26.85
C SER A 23 -0.90 -21.86 -26.27
N THR A 24 0.29 -21.83 -26.87
CA THR A 24 1.36 -20.90 -26.46
C THR A 24 0.98 -19.43 -26.64
N THR A 25 0.00 -19.15 -27.50
CA THR A 25 -0.59 -17.82 -27.72
C THR A 25 -1.54 -17.39 -26.60
N SER A 26 -2.09 -18.34 -25.82
CA SER A 26 -3.00 -18.07 -24.70
C SER A 26 -2.22 -17.77 -23.42
N LYS A 27 -1.40 -16.72 -23.43
CA LYS A 27 -0.62 -16.32 -22.25
C LYS A 27 -1.53 -16.03 -21.05
N GLU A 28 -2.61 -15.28 -21.27
CA GLU A 28 -3.61 -14.91 -20.25
C GLU A 28 -4.24 -16.16 -19.62
N GLY A 29 -4.80 -17.06 -20.43
CA GLY A 29 -5.42 -18.29 -19.94
C GLY A 29 -4.44 -19.20 -19.18
N ARG A 30 -3.17 -19.28 -19.62
CA ARG A 30 -2.14 -20.05 -18.93
C ARG A 30 -1.81 -19.45 -17.57
N THR A 31 -1.52 -18.16 -17.50
CA THR A 31 -1.19 -17.46 -16.25
C THR A 31 -2.34 -17.58 -15.25
N THR A 32 -3.57 -17.34 -15.70
CA THR A 32 -4.78 -17.45 -14.86
C THR A 32 -4.99 -18.87 -14.34
N SER A 33 -4.88 -19.90 -15.18
CA SER A 33 -5.05 -21.29 -14.75
C SER A 33 -4.03 -21.70 -13.68
N ILE A 34 -2.76 -21.31 -13.84
CA ILE A 34 -1.68 -21.62 -12.89
C ILE A 34 -1.96 -20.93 -11.55
N VAL A 35 -2.31 -19.64 -11.56
CA VAL A 35 -2.59 -18.88 -10.34
C VAL A 35 -3.82 -19.42 -9.61
N LEU A 36 -4.89 -19.75 -10.34
CA LEU A 36 -6.08 -20.34 -9.75
C LEU A 36 -5.80 -21.73 -9.17
N ALA A 37 -4.99 -22.55 -9.85
CA ALA A 37 -4.56 -23.84 -9.32
C ALA A 37 -3.76 -23.70 -8.03
N CYS A 38 -2.85 -22.72 -7.94
CA CYS A 38 -2.11 -22.43 -6.72
C CYS A 38 -3.01 -21.88 -5.61
N LEU A 39 -3.93 -20.96 -5.93
CA LEU A 39 -4.94 -20.44 -4.99
C LEU A 39 -5.76 -21.57 -4.36
N CYS A 40 -6.10 -22.59 -5.15
CA CYS A 40 -6.82 -23.77 -4.69
C CYS A 40 -5.95 -24.75 -3.87
N LYS A 41 -4.66 -24.88 -4.17
CA LYS A 41 -3.77 -25.92 -3.62
C LYS A 41 -2.91 -25.49 -2.45
N ILE A 42 -2.72 -24.19 -2.27
CA ILE A 42 -1.85 -23.60 -1.25
C ILE A 42 -2.75 -22.87 -0.27
N ASP A 43 -2.90 -23.42 0.94
CA ASP A 43 -3.94 -23.04 1.89
C ASP A 43 -3.79 -21.57 2.33
N GLU A 44 -2.59 -21.17 2.73
CA GLU A 44 -2.29 -19.80 3.20
C GLU A 44 -2.42 -18.78 2.07
N PHE A 45 -1.98 -19.11 0.87
CA PHE A 45 -2.09 -18.25 -0.31
C PHE A 45 -3.55 -18.04 -0.73
N GLY A 46 -4.33 -19.12 -0.79
CA GLY A 46 -5.76 -19.07 -1.05
C GLY A 46 -6.51 -18.26 0.02
N ALA A 47 -6.18 -18.49 1.29
CA ALA A 47 -6.77 -17.75 2.41
C ALA A 47 -6.46 -16.25 2.35
N GLN A 48 -5.22 -15.86 2.07
CA GLN A 48 -4.80 -14.46 2.06
C GLN A 48 -5.41 -13.68 0.88
N LEU A 49 -5.42 -14.27 -0.33
CA LEU A 49 -6.09 -13.64 -1.47
C LEU A 49 -7.59 -13.50 -1.25
N LEU A 50 -8.27 -14.54 -0.78
CA LEU A 50 -9.71 -14.47 -0.53
C LEU A 50 -10.08 -13.53 0.63
N ALA A 51 -9.21 -13.36 1.63
CA ALA A 51 -9.40 -12.39 2.70
C ALA A 51 -9.45 -10.94 2.18
N SER A 52 -8.70 -10.62 1.12
CA SER A 52 -8.73 -9.28 0.49
C SER A 52 -10.09 -8.92 -0.12
N VAL A 53 -10.92 -9.91 -0.45
CA VAL A 53 -12.30 -9.74 -0.96
C VAL A 53 -13.35 -10.10 0.10
N GLY A 54 -12.94 -10.07 1.37
CA GLY A 54 -13.82 -10.26 2.53
C GLY A 54 -14.24 -11.70 2.80
N GLN A 55 -13.63 -12.70 2.15
CA GLN A 55 -13.92 -14.11 2.42
C GLN A 55 -12.88 -14.72 3.36
N LYS A 56 -13.35 -15.39 4.42
CA LYS A 56 -12.49 -16.11 5.36
C LYS A 56 -12.41 -17.58 4.99
N VAL A 57 -11.20 -18.08 4.80
CA VAL A 57 -10.93 -19.50 4.56
C VAL A 57 -10.48 -20.12 5.87
N GLY A 58 -11.33 -20.95 6.47
CA GLY A 58 -11.01 -21.71 7.68
C GLY A 58 -10.65 -23.15 7.37
N LYS A 59 -10.20 -23.92 8.36
CA LYS A 59 -9.77 -25.33 8.20
C LYS A 59 -10.80 -26.29 7.56
N ARG A 60 -12.09 -25.94 7.59
CA ARG A 60 -13.19 -26.74 7.00
C ARG A 60 -13.67 -26.19 5.66
N ALA A 61 -13.03 -25.14 5.16
CA ALA A 61 -13.35 -24.58 3.87
C ALA A 61 -12.70 -25.41 2.76
N SER A 62 -13.34 -25.48 1.61
CA SER A 62 -12.73 -26.04 0.40
C SER A 62 -12.83 -25.02 -0.73
N ILE A 63 -11.72 -24.81 -1.42
CA ILE A 63 -11.66 -23.97 -2.61
C ILE A 63 -11.64 -24.89 -3.82
N GLU A 64 -12.47 -24.60 -4.81
CA GLU A 64 -12.46 -25.24 -6.13
C GLU A 64 -12.31 -24.13 -7.17
N THR A 65 -11.45 -24.35 -8.16
CA THR A 65 -11.22 -23.37 -9.23
C THR A 65 -11.32 -24.02 -10.60
N TYR A 66 -11.95 -23.31 -11.52
CA TYR A 66 -12.20 -23.79 -12.88
C TYR A 66 -11.81 -22.74 -13.91
N THR A 67 -11.48 -23.20 -15.12
CA THR A 67 -11.22 -22.38 -16.31
C THR A 67 -12.15 -22.82 -17.45
N GLU A 68 -12.25 -21.99 -18.51
CA GLU A 68 -13.09 -22.25 -19.69
C GLU A 68 -14.58 -22.51 -19.35
N VAL A 69 -15.09 -21.79 -18.34
CA VAL A 69 -16.41 -22.07 -17.78
C VAL A 69 -17.56 -21.60 -18.68
N VAL A 70 -18.55 -22.47 -18.84
CA VAL A 70 -19.82 -22.18 -19.51
C VAL A 70 -20.93 -22.61 -18.57
N PHE A 71 -21.80 -21.69 -18.20
CA PHE A 71 -22.92 -21.97 -17.29
C PHE A 71 -24.09 -22.65 -18.00
N GLN A 72 -24.88 -23.41 -17.25
CA GLN A 72 -26.14 -23.99 -17.76
C GLN A 72 -27.14 -22.90 -18.14
N LYS A 73 -27.25 -21.84 -17.32
CA LYS A 73 -28.10 -20.68 -17.58
C LYS A 73 -27.26 -19.57 -18.19
N GLN A 74 -27.17 -19.54 -19.53
CA GLN A 74 -26.51 -18.45 -20.24
C GLN A 74 -27.48 -17.87 -21.26
N THR A 75 -27.74 -16.57 -21.16
CA THR A 75 -28.51 -15.82 -22.16
C THR A 75 -27.75 -15.87 -23.49
N ALA A 76 -28.44 -16.20 -24.59
CA ALA A 76 -27.81 -16.48 -25.89
C ALA A 76 -26.96 -15.33 -26.47
N GLU A 77 -27.11 -14.12 -25.92
CA GLU A 77 -26.34 -12.92 -26.29
C GLU A 77 -24.94 -12.87 -25.67
N ILE A 78 -24.71 -13.54 -24.54
CA ILE A 78 -23.39 -13.55 -23.87
C ILE A 78 -22.60 -14.74 -24.40
N LYS A 79 -21.75 -14.51 -25.40
CA LYS A 79 -20.82 -15.52 -25.95
C LYS A 79 -19.49 -15.59 -25.21
N ASP A 80 -19.20 -14.59 -24.38
CA ASP A 80 -17.94 -14.49 -23.65
C ASP A 80 -17.82 -15.60 -22.61
N ARG A 81 -16.61 -16.12 -22.48
CA ARG A 81 -16.25 -17.15 -21.50
C ARG A 81 -15.35 -16.50 -20.46
N PRO A 82 -15.75 -16.47 -19.18
CA PRO A 82 -14.85 -16.04 -18.11
C PRO A 82 -13.57 -16.86 -18.12
N ASP A 83 -12.44 -16.20 -17.87
CA ASP A 83 -11.13 -16.86 -17.78
C ASP A 83 -11.09 -17.87 -16.63
N GLY A 84 -11.88 -17.63 -15.58
CA GLY A 84 -12.04 -18.62 -14.52
C GLY A 84 -13.26 -18.43 -13.63
N LEU A 85 -13.40 -19.38 -12.70
CA LEU A 85 -14.38 -19.42 -11.63
C LEU A 85 -13.69 -19.88 -10.36
N ILE A 86 -13.91 -19.15 -9.26
CA ILE A 86 -13.54 -19.57 -7.90
C ILE A 86 -14.83 -19.96 -7.18
N ALA A 87 -14.82 -21.11 -6.51
CA ALA A 87 -15.90 -21.57 -5.65
C ALA A 87 -15.35 -21.91 -4.26
N LEU A 88 -15.71 -21.12 -3.27
CA LEU A 88 -15.39 -21.34 -1.86
C LEU A 88 -16.61 -21.98 -1.17
N LYS A 89 -16.44 -23.16 -0.60
CA LYS A 89 -17.44 -23.81 0.25
C LYS A 89 -17.00 -23.74 1.71
N VAL A 90 -17.88 -23.30 2.60
CA VAL A 90 -17.66 -23.25 4.06
C VAL A 90 -18.88 -23.88 4.74
N GLY A 91 -18.79 -25.18 5.04
CA GLY A 91 -19.95 -25.94 5.50
C GLY A 91 -21.04 -25.96 4.44
N SER A 92 -22.23 -25.43 4.76
CA SER A 92 -23.35 -25.31 3.82
C SER A 92 -23.34 -24.03 2.98
N ARG A 93 -22.52 -23.04 3.34
CA ARG A 93 -22.41 -21.78 2.57
C ARG A 93 -21.48 -22.01 1.38
N GLN A 94 -21.91 -21.57 0.21
CA GLN A 94 -21.09 -21.48 -0.98
C GLN A 94 -20.99 -20.03 -1.43
N TRP A 95 -19.78 -19.60 -1.79
CA TRP A 95 -19.49 -18.30 -2.38
C TRP A 95 -18.74 -18.51 -3.69
N ARG A 96 -19.08 -17.78 -4.73
CA ARG A 96 -18.52 -17.94 -6.07
C ARG A 96 -18.11 -16.60 -6.68
N ALA A 97 -17.02 -16.60 -7.44
CA ALA A 97 -16.53 -15.44 -8.17
C ALA A 97 -16.16 -15.81 -9.61
N LEU A 98 -16.65 -15.04 -10.58
CA LEU A 98 -16.12 -15.09 -11.95
C LEU A 98 -14.78 -14.36 -12.01
N VAL A 99 -13.85 -14.84 -12.82
CA VAL A 99 -12.53 -14.25 -13.00
C VAL A 99 -12.37 -13.80 -14.45
N GLU A 100 -11.90 -12.57 -14.63
CA GLU A 100 -11.45 -12.02 -15.92
C GLU A 100 -10.03 -11.46 -15.73
N ALA A 101 -9.11 -11.82 -16.60
CA ALA A 101 -7.69 -11.57 -16.42
C ALA A 101 -7.05 -11.00 -17.68
N LYS A 102 -6.22 -9.98 -17.51
CA LYS A 102 -5.46 -9.32 -18.59
C LYS A 102 -3.98 -9.27 -18.21
N VAL A 103 -3.10 -9.68 -19.11
CA VAL A 103 -1.63 -9.66 -18.86
C VAL A 103 -0.92 -8.72 -19.82
N GLY A 104 0.31 -8.35 -19.51
CA GLY A 104 1.11 -7.47 -20.35
C GLY A 104 0.49 -6.08 -20.46
N ASN A 105 0.24 -5.64 -21.70
CA ASN A 105 -0.31 -4.30 -21.98
C ASN A 105 -1.82 -4.33 -22.29
N SER A 106 -2.48 -5.48 -22.12
CA SER A 106 -3.92 -5.59 -22.31
C SER A 106 -4.67 -4.86 -21.19
N GLU A 107 -5.69 -4.09 -21.55
CA GLU A 107 -6.53 -3.37 -20.58
C GLU A 107 -7.85 -4.10 -20.30
N LEU A 108 -8.45 -3.80 -19.15
CA LEU A 108 -9.76 -4.32 -18.77
C LEU A 108 -10.86 -3.65 -19.61
N ASP A 109 -11.69 -4.45 -20.28
CA ASP A 109 -12.87 -3.97 -21.00
C ASP A 109 -14.05 -3.79 -20.02
N PRO A 110 -14.54 -2.55 -19.78
CA PRO A 110 -15.68 -2.31 -18.90
C PRO A 110 -16.95 -3.04 -19.37
N ASP A 111 -17.18 -3.12 -20.68
CA ASP A 111 -18.39 -3.74 -21.22
C ASP A 111 -18.35 -5.25 -21.02
N GLN A 112 -17.17 -5.87 -21.12
CA GLN A 112 -16.96 -7.28 -20.80
C GLN A 112 -17.25 -7.58 -19.33
N ILE A 113 -16.78 -6.73 -18.42
CA ILE A 113 -17.05 -6.85 -16.97
C ILE A 113 -18.56 -6.75 -16.70
N GLU A 114 -19.27 -5.81 -17.33
CA GLU A 114 -20.72 -5.68 -17.14
C GLU A 114 -21.48 -6.91 -17.69
N ARG A 115 -21.06 -7.48 -18.83
CA ARG A 115 -21.60 -8.76 -19.31
C ARG A 115 -21.40 -9.88 -18.30
N TYR A 116 -20.25 -9.96 -17.64
CA TYR A 116 -20.04 -10.94 -16.57
C TYR A 116 -20.84 -10.67 -15.31
N ARG A 117 -21.11 -9.42 -14.94
CA ARG A 117 -22.03 -9.12 -13.83
C ARG A 117 -23.44 -9.63 -14.14
N VAL A 118 -23.90 -9.52 -15.38
CA VAL A 118 -25.19 -10.09 -15.82
C VAL A 118 -25.14 -11.62 -15.71
N LEU A 119 -24.10 -12.25 -16.26
CA LEU A 119 -23.91 -13.70 -16.17
C LEU A 119 -23.88 -14.20 -14.71
N ALA A 120 -23.20 -13.46 -13.84
CA ALA A 120 -23.11 -13.76 -12.42
C ALA A 120 -24.48 -13.68 -11.74
N LYS A 121 -25.24 -12.61 -12.01
CA LYS A 121 -26.61 -12.45 -11.50
C LYS A 121 -27.52 -13.62 -11.94
N ASP A 122 -27.48 -13.99 -13.21
CA ASP A 122 -28.33 -15.05 -13.77
C ASP A 122 -28.01 -16.45 -13.20
N ASN A 123 -26.79 -16.64 -12.72
CA ASN A 123 -26.31 -17.91 -12.16
C ASN A 123 -26.13 -17.92 -10.63
N GLY A 124 -26.50 -16.82 -9.96
CA GLY A 124 -26.32 -16.65 -8.51
C GLY A 124 -24.85 -16.69 -8.07
N VAL A 125 -23.94 -16.21 -8.91
CA VAL A 125 -22.52 -16.02 -8.58
C VAL A 125 -22.39 -14.68 -7.83
N ASP A 126 -21.63 -14.67 -6.74
CA ASP A 126 -21.64 -13.60 -5.76
C ASP A 126 -20.90 -12.34 -6.24
N CYS A 127 -19.84 -12.49 -7.04
CA CYS A 127 -19.06 -11.36 -7.54
C CYS A 127 -18.31 -11.68 -8.83
N VAL A 128 -17.64 -10.65 -9.36
CA VAL A 128 -16.61 -10.75 -10.39
C VAL A 128 -15.29 -10.25 -9.81
N ILE A 129 -14.19 -10.90 -10.15
CA ILE A 129 -12.83 -10.50 -9.80
C ILE A 129 -12.09 -10.24 -11.12
N SER A 130 -11.67 -9.00 -11.33
CA SER A 130 -10.78 -8.66 -12.43
C SER A 130 -9.33 -8.77 -11.98
N ILE A 131 -8.44 -9.23 -12.88
CA ILE A 131 -7.00 -9.31 -12.66
C ILE A 131 -6.27 -8.57 -13.77
N SER A 132 -5.41 -7.60 -13.46
CA SER A 132 -4.60 -6.91 -14.48
C SER A 132 -3.32 -6.31 -13.90
N ASN A 133 -2.52 -5.62 -14.73
CA ASN A 133 -1.37 -4.83 -14.25
C ASN A 133 -1.78 -3.43 -13.75
N GLN A 134 -3.08 -3.10 -13.74
CA GLN A 134 -3.58 -1.86 -13.12
C GLN A 134 -3.68 -2.04 -11.61
N PHE A 135 -3.68 -0.94 -10.87
CA PHE A 135 -3.78 -0.98 -9.40
C PHE A 135 -5.08 -0.32 -8.93
N ALA A 136 -5.70 -0.94 -7.93
CA ALA A 136 -6.82 -0.37 -7.22
C ALA A 136 -6.34 0.37 -5.98
N THR A 137 -6.88 1.58 -5.72
CA THR A 137 -6.63 2.36 -4.51
C THR A 137 -7.08 1.65 -3.23
N SER A 138 -8.10 0.80 -3.35
CA SER A 138 -8.63 -0.02 -2.26
C SER A 138 -9.36 -1.21 -2.86
N PRO A 139 -9.56 -2.31 -2.09
CA PRO A 139 -10.32 -3.47 -2.56
C PRO A 139 -11.72 -3.13 -3.07
N ASP A 140 -12.33 -2.07 -2.54
CA ASP A 140 -13.69 -1.61 -2.89
C ASP A 140 -13.71 -0.63 -4.08
N SER A 141 -12.56 -0.20 -4.59
CA SER A 141 -12.45 0.78 -5.68
C SER A 141 -11.73 0.19 -6.89
N HIS A 142 -12.52 -0.28 -7.86
CA HIS A 142 -12.01 -0.80 -9.12
C HIS A 142 -11.17 0.24 -9.91
N PRO A 143 -10.08 -0.12 -10.61
CA PRO A 143 -9.24 0.84 -11.35
C PRO A 143 -10.00 1.56 -12.48
N VAL A 144 -10.95 0.88 -13.12
CA VAL A 144 -11.76 1.45 -14.22
C VAL A 144 -12.98 2.20 -13.71
N GLU A 145 -13.10 3.48 -14.05
CA GLU A 145 -14.16 4.37 -13.57
C GLU A 145 -15.57 3.93 -13.99
N ALA A 146 -15.75 3.47 -15.24
CA ALA A 146 -17.03 3.00 -15.74
C ALA A 146 -17.59 1.83 -14.88
N VAL A 147 -16.71 0.94 -14.42
CA VAL A 147 -17.06 -0.17 -13.53
C VAL A 147 -17.45 0.32 -12.13
N ARG A 148 -16.78 1.37 -11.61
CA ARG A 148 -17.13 2.00 -10.31
C ARG A 148 -18.50 2.67 -10.36
N LYS A 149 -18.86 3.28 -11.49
CA LYS A 149 -20.13 4.00 -11.69
C LYS A 149 -21.31 3.09 -12.05
N SER A 150 -21.08 1.79 -12.27
CA SER A 150 -22.15 0.84 -12.57
C SER A 150 -23.18 0.77 -11.45
N ARG A 151 -24.46 0.59 -11.83
CA ARG A 151 -25.59 0.40 -10.90
C ARG A 151 -25.83 -1.07 -10.55
N SER A 152 -25.00 -1.98 -11.06
CA SER A 152 -25.14 -3.41 -10.79
C SER A 152 -24.94 -3.72 -9.30
N LYS A 153 -25.75 -4.65 -8.78
CA LYS A 153 -25.65 -5.13 -7.39
C LYS A 153 -24.58 -6.20 -7.18
N ILE A 154 -24.10 -6.83 -8.26
CA ILE A 154 -23.05 -7.85 -8.18
C ILE A 154 -21.71 -7.14 -8.01
N PRO A 155 -21.02 -7.18 -6.87
CA PRO A 155 -19.75 -6.46 -6.69
C PRO A 155 -18.67 -6.91 -7.68
N VAL A 156 -17.77 -5.99 -8.03
CA VAL A 156 -16.52 -6.29 -8.75
C VAL A 156 -15.35 -5.92 -7.86
N PHE A 157 -14.49 -6.89 -7.61
CA PHE A 157 -13.19 -6.69 -6.96
C PHE A 157 -12.08 -6.69 -8.00
N HIS A 158 -10.93 -6.14 -7.63
CA HIS A 158 -9.77 -6.10 -8.49
C HIS A 158 -8.52 -6.58 -7.75
N TRP A 159 -7.78 -7.49 -8.38
CA TRP A 159 -6.44 -7.87 -7.98
C TRP A 159 -5.44 -7.41 -9.03
N SER A 160 -4.42 -6.65 -8.64
CA SER A 160 -3.30 -6.47 -9.53
C SER A 160 -2.46 -7.76 -9.55
N TRP A 161 -1.81 -8.08 -10.67
CA TRP A 161 -0.88 -9.20 -10.71
C TRP A 161 0.26 -9.03 -9.70
N MET A 162 0.67 -7.78 -9.46
CA MET A 162 1.65 -7.42 -8.45
C MET A 162 1.16 -7.68 -7.03
N HIS A 163 -0.13 -7.54 -6.75
CA HIS A 163 -0.71 -7.93 -5.47
C HIS A 163 -0.60 -9.45 -5.25
N ILE A 164 -0.91 -10.24 -6.28
CA ILE A 164 -0.79 -11.70 -6.25
C ILE A 164 0.67 -12.12 -6.05
N LEU A 165 1.59 -11.54 -6.81
CA LEU A 165 3.04 -11.79 -6.69
C LEU A 165 3.56 -11.40 -5.30
N THR A 166 3.19 -10.22 -4.79
CA THR A 166 3.63 -9.74 -3.47
C THR A 166 3.10 -10.62 -2.35
N THR A 167 1.85 -11.10 -2.48
CA THR A 167 1.27 -12.05 -1.53
C THR A 167 2.06 -13.35 -1.49
N ALA A 168 2.40 -13.91 -2.66
CA ALA A 168 3.23 -15.11 -2.75
C ALA A 168 4.65 -14.88 -2.17
N ASP A 169 5.26 -13.73 -2.46
CA ASP A 169 6.61 -13.41 -1.99
C ASP A 169 6.70 -13.23 -0.46
N LEU A 170 5.71 -12.57 0.14
CA LEU A 170 5.62 -12.41 1.59
C LEU A 170 5.46 -13.76 2.31
N LEU A 171 4.58 -14.63 1.81
CA LEU A 171 4.39 -15.96 2.39
C LEU A 171 5.65 -16.84 2.29
N VAL A 172 6.37 -16.75 1.17
CA VAL A 172 7.64 -17.48 0.98
C VAL A 172 8.73 -16.92 1.90
N SER A 173 8.79 -15.60 2.07
CA SER A 173 9.84 -14.94 2.85
C SER A 173 9.58 -14.96 4.36
N GLY A 174 8.32 -15.01 4.78
CA GLY A 174 7.89 -15.06 6.17
C GLY A 174 7.89 -16.45 6.81
N GLU A 175 8.14 -17.52 6.02
CA GLU A 175 8.01 -18.92 6.45
C GLU A 175 6.59 -19.25 6.97
N ASP A 176 5.58 -18.54 6.46
CA ASP A 176 4.18 -18.65 6.92
C ASP A 176 3.44 -19.89 6.37
N VAL A 177 4.04 -20.60 5.40
CA VAL A 177 3.47 -21.81 4.79
C VAL A 177 3.98 -23.03 5.53
N ALA A 178 3.08 -23.73 6.24
CA ALA A 178 3.46 -24.85 7.10
C ALA A 178 3.90 -26.10 6.32
N ASP A 179 3.33 -26.33 5.15
CA ASP A 179 3.59 -27.49 4.31
C ASP A 179 4.73 -27.20 3.31
N ILE A 180 5.76 -28.04 3.33
CA ILE A 180 6.97 -27.86 2.51
C ILE A 180 6.66 -27.99 1.00
N ASP A 181 5.76 -28.89 0.62
CA ASP A 181 5.39 -29.09 -0.79
C ASP A 181 4.59 -27.88 -1.29
N GLN A 182 3.67 -27.35 -0.47
CA GLN A 182 2.95 -26.11 -0.77
C GLN A 182 3.91 -24.91 -0.89
N LEU A 183 4.91 -24.81 -0.01
CA LEU A 183 5.94 -23.77 -0.07
C LEU A 183 6.77 -23.87 -1.36
N MET A 184 7.18 -25.08 -1.76
CA MET A 184 7.88 -25.30 -3.03
C MET A 184 7.01 -24.87 -4.22
N LEU A 185 5.73 -25.23 -4.23
CA LEU A 185 4.78 -24.81 -5.27
C LEU A 185 4.61 -23.28 -5.30
N LEU A 186 4.52 -22.65 -4.13
CA LEU A 186 4.38 -21.19 -4.04
C LEU A 186 5.62 -20.47 -4.57
N ASN A 187 6.81 -20.99 -4.26
CA ASN A 187 8.07 -20.46 -4.77
C ASN A 187 8.18 -20.62 -6.30
N GLU A 188 7.71 -21.74 -6.86
CA GLU A 188 7.65 -21.91 -8.32
C GLU A 188 6.63 -20.96 -8.97
N LEU A 189 5.49 -20.70 -8.32
CA LEU A 189 4.56 -19.66 -8.76
C LEU A 189 5.23 -18.29 -8.78
N ARG A 190 5.94 -17.92 -7.69
CA ARG A 190 6.70 -16.67 -7.60
C ARG A 190 7.68 -16.56 -8.77
N ARG A 191 8.50 -17.60 -9.00
CA ARG A 191 9.46 -17.65 -10.12
C ARG A 191 8.75 -17.46 -11.47
N PHE A 192 7.63 -18.14 -11.69
CA PHE A 192 6.84 -18.02 -12.90
C PHE A 192 6.31 -16.59 -13.12
N LEU A 193 5.70 -15.98 -12.11
CA LEU A 193 5.13 -14.64 -12.21
C LEU A 193 6.20 -13.56 -12.40
N THR A 194 7.42 -13.75 -11.87
CA THR A 194 8.54 -12.82 -12.07
C THR A 194 9.19 -12.91 -13.45
N HIS A 195 8.91 -13.97 -14.22
CA HIS A 195 9.48 -14.11 -15.55
C HIS A 195 8.72 -13.24 -16.57
N GLU A 196 9.44 -12.57 -17.47
CA GLU A 196 8.86 -11.63 -18.45
C GLU A 196 7.72 -12.26 -19.28
N SER A 197 7.80 -13.57 -19.55
CA SER A 197 6.77 -14.29 -20.30
C SER A 197 5.40 -14.30 -19.65
N ALA A 198 5.31 -14.16 -18.32
CA ALA A 198 4.04 -14.10 -17.60
C ALA A 198 3.31 -12.76 -17.83
N GLY A 199 4.04 -11.72 -18.23
CA GLY A 199 3.49 -10.39 -18.52
C GLY A 199 3.03 -9.64 -17.27
N VAL A 200 3.47 -10.03 -16.07
CA VAL A 200 3.23 -9.31 -14.81
C VAL A 200 4.18 -8.12 -14.73
N LYS A 201 3.64 -6.93 -14.47
CA LYS A 201 4.42 -5.69 -14.38
C LYS A 201 3.89 -4.78 -13.29
N GLY A 202 4.82 -4.02 -12.71
CA GLY A 202 4.54 -2.85 -11.87
C GLY A 202 3.96 -1.68 -12.67
N PHE A 203 3.59 -0.62 -11.96
CA PHE A 203 3.25 0.66 -12.56
C PHE A 203 4.54 1.32 -13.05
N ASP A 204 4.70 1.54 -14.35
CA ASP A 204 5.99 1.96 -14.93
C ASP A 204 5.99 3.37 -15.54
N ARG A 205 4.83 4.04 -15.57
CA ARG A 205 4.69 5.34 -16.21
C ARG A 205 3.49 6.13 -15.74
N MET A 206 3.71 7.43 -15.56
CA MET A 206 2.63 8.41 -15.49
C MET A 206 1.93 8.57 -16.85
N PRO A 207 0.67 9.06 -16.87
CA PRO A 207 -0.06 9.35 -18.09
C PRO A 207 0.52 10.59 -18.80
N LYS A 208 0.15 10.81 -20.07
CA LYS A 208 0.64 11.94 -20.87
C LYS A 208 0.34 13.30 -20.24
N GLU A 209 -0.78 13.37 -19.51
CA GLU A 209 -1.27 14.51 -18.74
C GLU A 209 -0.25 14.97 -17.68
N TRP A 210 0.67 14.10 -17.24
CA TRP A 210 1.70 14.46 -16.27
C TRP A 210 2.64 15.56 -16.77
N SER A 211 3.11 15.42 -18.01
CA SER A 211 4.01 16.41 -18.62
C SER A 211 3.27 17.74 -18.87
N GLU A 212 1.99 17.67 -19.24
CA GLU A 212 1.14 18.85 -19.44
C GLU A 212 0.85 19.59 -18.13
N LEU A 213 0.52 18.87 -17.06
CA LEU A 213 0.29 19.42 -15.73
C LEU A 213 1.55 20.12 -15.19
N ASN A 214 2.71 19.48 -15.34
CA ASN A 214 4.00 20.06 -14.97
C ASN A 214 4.27 21.38 -15.73
N LYS A 215 3.99 21.40 -17.03
CA LYS A 215 4.15 22.61 -17.86
C LYS A 215 3.22 23.72 -17.40
N LEU A 216 1.96 23.39 -17.11
CA LEU A 216 0.97 24.35 -16.62
C LEU A 216 1.45 25.00 -15.30
N ILE A 217 1.76 24.19 -14.29
CA ILE A 217 2.16 24.65 -12.96
C ILE A 217 3.46 25.47 -13.04
N SER A 218 4.49 24.96 -13.74
CA SER A 218 5.77 25.67 -13.86
C SER A 218 5.70 26.98 -14.63
N SER A 219 4.66 27.18 -15.47
CA SER A 219 4.39 28.46 -16.13
C SER A 219 3.58 29.45 -15.29
N GLY A 220 3.26 29.10 -14.03
CA GLY A 220 2.42 29.90 -13.13
C GLY A 220 0.92 29.75 -13.40
N GLY A 221 0.52 28.76 -14.20
CA GLY A 221 -0.89 28.50 -14.49
C GLY A 221 -1.60 27.80 -13.33
N ALA A 222 -2.85 28.20 -13.08
CA ALA A 222 -3.69 27.57 -12.07
C ALA A 222 -4.33 26.28 -12.60
N VAL A 223 -4.35 25.22 -11.77
CA VAL A 223 -5.04 23.97 -12.10
C VAL A 223 -6.56 24.15 -11.92
N PRO A 224 -7.40 23.91 -12.96
CA PRO A 224 -8.84 24.06 -12.84
C PRO A 224 -9.48 23.10 -11.84
N ALA A 225 -10.55 23.55 -11.17
CA ALA A 225 -11.29 22.75 -10.17
C ALA A 225 -11.95 21.47 -10.73
N LYS A 226 -12.13 21.40 -12.05
CA LYS A 226 -12.69 20.24 -12.78
C LYS A 226 -11.77 19.86 -13.93
N SER A 227 -10.50 19.68 -13.64
CA SER A 227 -9.48 19.36 -14.65
C SER A 227 -9.43 17.84 -14.91
N PRO A 228 -9.79 17.36 -16.11
CA PRO A 228 -9.63 15.95 -16.47
C PRO A 228 -8.15 15.54 -16.45
N MET A 229 -7.26 16.46 -16.82
CA MET A 229 -5.81 16.27 -16.78
C MET A 229 -5.31 15.98 -15.36
N ALA A 230 -5.77 16.77 -14.38
CA ALA A 230 -5.40 16.55 -12.98
C ALA A 230 -5.99 15.25 -12.43
N GLN A 231 -7.22 14.90 -12.82
CA GLN A 231 -7.86 13.64 -12.42
C GLN A 231 -7.06 12.42 -12.91
N ALA A 232 -6.66 12.42 -14.18
CA ALA A 232 -5.83 11.33 -14.73
C ALA A 232 -4.49 11.19 -13.99
N VAL A 233 -3.85 12.31 -13.64
CA VAL A 233 -2.60 12.31 -12.85
C VAL A 233 -2.84 11.78 -11.43
N LEU A 234 -3.93 12.15 -10.78
CA LEU A 234 -4.27 11.66 -9.43
C LEU A 234 -4.55 10.16 -9.44
N GLU A 235 -5.29 9.65 -10.43
CA GLU A 235 -5.53 8.21 -10.58
C GLU A 235 -4.24 7.43 -10.86
N ALA A 236 -3.31 8.01 -11.61
CA ALA A 236 -1.98 7.44 -11.82
C ALA A 236 -1.12 7.47 -10.54
N TRP A 237 -1.15 8.58 -9.81
CA TRP A 237 -0.49 8.71 -8.51
C TRP A 237 -0.97 7.63 -7.54
N HIS A 238 -2.28 7.37 -7.50
CA HIS A 238 -2.86 6.31 -6.69
C HIS A 238 -2.38 4.90 -7.06
N GLN A 239 -2.14 4.65 -8.35
CA GLN A 239 -1.57 3.38 -8.79
C GLN A 239 -0.13 3.25 -8.34
N GLU A 240 0.65 4.33 -8.50
CA GLU A 240 2.04 4.40 -8.06
C GLU A 240 2.18 4.22 -6.54
N THR A 241 1.39 4.91 -5.72
CA THR A 241 1.48 4.77 -4.25
C THR A 241 1.14 3.37 -3.80
N ARG A 242 0.24 2.69 -4.52
CA ARG A 242 -0.08 1.28 -4.27
C ARG A 242 1.07 0.37 -4.66
N ASP A 243 1.70 0.56 -5.81
CA ASP A 243 2.85 -0.25 -6.21
C ASP A 243 4.05 -0.04 -5.30
N LEU A 244 4.34 1.21 -4.94
CA LEU A 244 5.37 1.58 -3.98
C LEU A 244 5.18 0.89 -2.62
N SER A 245 3.94 0.76 -2.14
CA SER A 245 3.65 -0.02 -0.92
C SER A 245 4.01 -1.51 -1.07
N MET A 246 3.83 -2.09 -2.26
CA MET A 246 4.18 -3.49 -2.53
C MET A 246 5.68 -3.68 -2.76
N ILE A 247 6.38 -2.72 -3.35
CA ILE A 247 7.84 -2.69 -3.43
C ILE A 247 8.42 -2.72 -2.03
N LEU A 248 8.02 -1.79 -1.16
CA LEU A 248 8.49 -1.75 0.23
C LEU A 248 8.09 -3.02 0.99
N SER A 249 6.91 -3.59 0.73
CA SER A 249 6.51 -4.85 1.37
C SER A 249 7.47 -5.99 1.08
N ARG A 250 7.85 -6.17 -0.19
CA ARG A 250 8.82 -7.20 -0.60
C ARG A 250 10.22 -6.92 -0.07
N MET A 251 10.64 -5.67 -0.02
CA MET A 251 11.96 -5.29 0.51
C MET A 251 12.06 -5.46 2.02
N THR A 252 10.97 -5.28 2.76
CA THR A 252 10.94 -5.37 4.23
C THR A 252 10.51 -6.74 4.75
N GLY A 253 9.92 -7.59 3.90
CA GLY A 253 9.27 -8.84 4.32
C GLY A 253 7.99 -8.63 5.13
N MET A 254 7.47 -7.40 5.21
CA MET A 254 6.31 -7.02 6.01
C MET A 254 5.23 -6.38 5.13
N THR A 255 3.96 -6.48 5.51
CA THR A 255 2.89 -5.84 4.73
C THR A 255 2.87 -4.33 4.98
N VAL A 256 3.34 -3.55 4.00
CA VAL A 256 3.28 -2.09 3.99
C VAL A 256 1.99 -1.62 3.33
N ALA A 257 1.33 -0.62 3.92
CA ALA A 257 0.04 -0.13 3.46
C ALA A 257 -0.01 1.39 3.35
N GLU A 258 -0.78 1.90 2.39
CA GLU A 258 -1.11 3.32 2.31
C GLU A 258 -2.02 3.71 3.49
N LYS A 259 -1.63 4.76 4.21
CA LYS A 259 -2.39 5.33 5.31
C LYS A 259 -3.31 6.42 4.79
N LEU A 260 -4.60 6.08 4.67
CA LEU A 260 -5.62 7.04 4.27
C LEU A 260 -6.28 7.71 5.48
N PRO A 261 -6.59 9.03 5.39
CA PRO A 261 -7.49 9.67 6.34
C PRO A 261 -8.83 8.94 6.43
N ARG A 262 -9.43 8.87 7.63
CA ARG A 262 -10.71 8.17 7.85
C ARG A 262 -11.82 8.61 6.90
N LYS A 263 -11.85 9.90 6.52
CA LYS A 263 -12.83 10.47 5.57
C LYS A 263 -12.69 9.96 4.13
N HIS A 264 -11.54 9.39 3.76
CA HIS A 264 -11.25 8.88 2.41
C HIS A 264 -11.51 7.37 2.29
N ILE A 265 -11.51 6.64 3.40
CA ILE A 265 -11.76 5.20 3.43
C ILE A 265 -13.19 4.92 2.96
N GLY A 266 -13.36 4.12 1.91
CA GLY A 266 -14.66 3.82 1.31
C GLY A 266 -15.32 5.01 0.60
N ASN A 267 -14.62 6.14 0.43
CA ASN A 267 -15.13 7.32 -0.27
C ASN A 267 -14.11 7.88 -1.28
N PRO A 268 -13.92 7.22 -2.44
CA PRO A 268 -12.97 7.64 -3.46
C PRO A 268 -13.25 9.05 -4.01
N ALA A 269 -14.52 9.45 -4.12
CA ALA A 269 -14.89 10.77 -4.62
C ALA A 269 -14.43 11.90 -3.69
N GLN A 270 -14.55 11.70 -2.37
CA GLN A 270 -14.07 12.67 -1.39
C GLN A 270 -12.53 12.73 -1.38
N ARG A 271 -11.85 11.58 -1.51
CA ARG A 271 -10.40 11.51 -1.65
C ARG A 271 -9.91 12.35 -2.83
N GLN A 272 -10.45 12.08 -4.03
CA GLN A 272 -10.10 12.80 -5.25
C GLN A 272 -10.35 14.31 -5.14
N LYS A 273 -11.46 14.71 -4.51
CA LYS A 273 -11.78 16.13 -4.31
C LYS A 273 -10.75 16.83 -3.42
N ASP A 274 -10.38 16.22 -2.31
CA ASP A 274 -9.45 16.81 -1.34
C ASP A 274 -8.03 16.88 -1.93
N GLU A 275 -7.55 15.79 -2.55
CA GLU A 275 -6.22 15.76 -3.17
C GLU A 275 -6.12 16.70 -4.38
N LEU A 276 -7.21 16.88 -5.14
CA LEU A 276 -7.26 17.91 -6.17
C LEU A 276 -7.17 19.32 -5.55
N GLY A 277 -7.75 19.53 -4.38
CA GLY A 277 -7.56 20.76 -3.61
C GLY A 277 -6.09 20.97 -3.25
N ASP A 278 -5.46 19.95 -2.67
CA ASP A 278 -4.05 20.00 -2.26
C ASP A 278 -3.12 20.23 -3.46
N LEU A 279 -3.36 19.58 -4.60
CA LEU A 279 -2.59 19.79 -5.83
C LEU A 279 -2.76 21.22 -6.37
N ARG A 280 -3.93 21.83 -6.21
CA ARG A 280 -4.21 23.19 -6.68
C ARG A 280 -3.57 24.24 -5.77
N ASP A 281 -3.62 24.02 -4.47
CA ASP A 281 -3.19 25.01 -3.48
C ASP A 281 -1.69 24.89 -3.21
N ASN A 282 -1.16 23.67 -3.16
CA ASN A 282 0.22 23.38 -2.77
C ASN A 282 1.09 22.86 -3.92
N HIS A 283 0.54 22.63 -5.11
CA HIS A 283 1.27 22.08 -6.28
C HIS A 283 2.04 20.79 -5.96
N SER A 284 1.47 19.93 -5.12
CA SER A 284 2.11 18.69 -4.69
C SER A 284 1.18 17.49 -4.74
N LEU A 285 1.78 16.32 -4.93
CA LEU A 285 1.14 15.02 -4.72
C LEU A 285 1.72 14.41 -3.45
N ASN A 286 0.86 13.89 -2.58
CA ASN A 286 1.27 13.40 -1.27
C ASN A 286 0.78 11.97 -1.06
N CYS A 287 1.58 11.17 -0.36
CA CYS A 287 1.15 9.88 0.16
C CYS A 287 1.78 9.61 1.53
N THR A 288 1.16 8.70 2.28
CA THR A 288 1.69 8.26 3.57
C THR A 288 1.67 6.75 3.63
N LEU A 289 2.80 6.12 3.93
CA LEU A 289 2.95 4.68 3.96
C LEU A 289 3.23 4.23 5.40
N THR A 290 2.44 3.28 5.90
CA THR A 290 2.64 2.66 7.20
C THR A 290 3.41 1.37 7.03
N ILE A 291 4.57 1.30 7.66
CA ILE A 291 5.38 0.08 7.76
C ILE A 291 5.20 -0.48 9.17
N PRO A 292 4.90 -1.77 9.33
CA PRO A 292 4.80 -2.41 10.63
C PRO A 292 6.05 -2.15 11.49
N ASP A 293 5.84 -1.89 12.78
CA ASP A 293 6.88 -1.67 13.80
C ASP A 293 7.84 -0.49 13.57
N ALA A 294 7.68 0.28 12.51
CA ALA A 294 8.46 1.50 12.27
C ALA A 294 8.08 2.63 13.26
N ALA A 295 9.04 3.50 13.56
CA ALA A 295 8.85 4.61 14.52
C ALA A 295 7.74 5.60 14.14
N ALA A 296 7.50 5.78 12.84
CA ALA A 296 6.44 6.61 12.28
C ALA A 296 6.12 6.16 10.84
N PRO A 297 4.99 6.57 10.26
CA PRO A 297 4.74 6.40 8.83
C PRO A 297 5.75 7.20 7.98
N ILE A 298 6.04 6.70 6.79
CA ILE A 298 6.77 7.46 5.76
C ILE A 298 5.78 8.43 5.11
N GLU A 299 6.20 9.67 4.95
CA GLU A 299 5.51 10.74 4.21
C GLU A 299 6.28 10.97 2.91
N VAL A 300 5.60 10.87 1.76
CA VAL A 300 6.18 11.14 0.43
C VAL A 300 5.46 12.33 -0.18
N THR A 301 6.22 13.31 -0.64
CA THR A 301 5.71 14.51 -1.32
C THR A 301 6.45 14.68 -2.65
N ALA A 302 5.71 14.63 -3.76
CA ALA A 302 6.21 15.06 -5.06
C ALA A 302 5.82 16.52 -5.27
N ASP A 303 6.76 17.44 -5.11
CA ASP A 303 6.56 18.88 -5.31
C ASP A 303 6.77 19.23 -6.78
N VAL A 304 5.68 19.56 -7.46
CA VAL A 304 5.66 19.85 -8.90
C VAL A 304 6.36 21.18 -9.20
N MET A 305 6.26 22.15 -8.29
CA MET A 305 6.85 23.47 -8.47
C MET A 305 8.38 23.40 -8.36
N ARG A 306 8.90 22.69 -7.36
CA ARG A 306 10.34 22.49 -7.13
C ARG A 306 10.93 21.42 -8.05
N ARG A 307 10.09 20.54 -8.58
CA ARG A 307 10.47 19.31 -9.30
C ARG A 307 11.36 18.43 -8.43
N SER A 308 10.94 18.24 -7.19
CA SER A 308 11.63 17.45 -6.18
C SER A 308 10.71 16.41 -5.57
N VAL A 309 11.33 15.36 -5.04
CA VAL A 309 10.67 14.37 -4.21
C VAL A 309 11.25 14.51 -2.81
N ASP A 310 10.36 14.73 -1.84
CA ASP A 310 10.68 14.75 -0.43
C ASP A 310 10.12 13.48 0.22
N VAL A 311 10.96 12.73 0.93
CA VAL A 311 10.57 11.52 1.66
C VAL A 311 11.00 11.66 3.11
N GLY A 312 10.08 11.54 4.05
CA GLY A 312 10.37 11.82 5.45
C GLY A 312 9.55 11.05 6.46
N MET A 313 9.90 11.23 7.73
CA MET A 313 9.19 10.69 8.90
C MET A 313 9.13 11.75 9.98
N THR A 314 7.98 11.85 10.64
CA THR A 314 7.76 12.82 11.72
C THR A 314 7.78 12.12 13.09
N LEU A 315 8.71 12.52 13.97
CA LEU A 315 8.90 11.98 15.30
C LEU A 315 8.57 13.00 16.40
N ARG A 316 8.03 12.52 17.51
CA ARG A 316 7.92 13.32 18.73
C ARG A 316 9.27 13.42 19.43
N ALA A 317 9.60 14.60 19.93
CA ALA A 317 10.83 14.80 20.68
C ALA A 317 10.72 14.23 22.11
N PRO A 318 11.83 13.78 22.72
CA PRO A 318 11.87 13.28 24.09
C PRO A 318 11.39 14.30 25.14
N ASP A 319 10.36 13.95 25.94
CA ASP A 319 9.88 14.83 27.03
C ASP A 319 10.88 14.94 28.18
N ASP A 320 11.70 13.91 28.39
CA ASP A 320 12.69 13.86 29.49
C ASP A 320 13.92 14.75 29.23
N LYS A 321 14.02 15.34 28.03
CA LYS A 321 15.09 16.26 27.65
C LYS A 321 14.58 17.71 27.69
N LYS A 322 15.26 18.55 28.47
CA LYS A 322 14.88 19.96 28.67
C LYS A 322 15.30 20.87 27.52
N SER A 323 16.50 20.70 26.97
CA SER A 323 17.03 21.57 25.90
C SER A 323 16.81 21.00 24.49
N THR A 324 16.66 21.88 23.50
CA THR A 324 16.59 21.51 22.08
C THR A 324 17.83 20.75 21.64
N LYS A 325 19.03 21.22 22.01
CA LYS A 325 20.31 20.52 21.76
C LYS A 325 20.27 19.05 22.20
N ALA A 326 19.74 18.78 23.39
CA ALA A 326 19.67 17.41 23.91
C ALA A 326 18.67 16.54 23.13
N ARG A 327 17.55 17.13 22.67
CA ARG A 327 16.55 16.44 21.84
C ARG A 327 17.09 16.16 20.42
N VAL A 328 17.82 17.10 19.82
CA VAL A 328 18.47 16.93 18.51
C VAL A 328 19.58 15.88 18.59
N ASN A 329 20.43 15.92 19.61
CA ASN A 329 21.45 14.88 19.82
C ASN A 329 20.86 13.47 19.97
N TRP A 330 19.67 13.34 20.57
CA TRP A 330 18.96 12.05 20.63
C TRP A 330 18.55 11.57 19.23
N LEU A 331 18.09 12.47 18.37
CA LEU A 331 17.74 12.16 16.99
C LEU A 331 18.98 11.80 16.16
N LEU A 332 20.02 12.64 16.17
CA LEU A 332 21.22 12.46 15.34
C LEU A 332 21.92 11.13 15.59
N ARG A 333 21.87 10.60 16.83
CA ARG A 333 22.43 9.28 17.17
C ARG A 333 21.73 8.13 16.44
N GLN A 334 20.51 8.31 15.99
CA GLN A 334 19.71 7.31 15.26
C GLN A 334 19.95 7.38 13.75
N ILE A 335 20.37 8.53 13.22
CA ILE A 335 20.69 8.68 11.80
C ILE A 335 22.06 8.05 11.53
N LYS A 336 22.05 6.82 11.01
CA LYS A 336 23.28 6.05 10.68
C LYS A 336 23.79 6.27 9.27
N ALA A 337 23.02 6.92 8.40
CA ALA A 337 23.41 7.23 7.03
C ALA A 337 24.77 7.94 6.98
N THR A 338 25.68 7.40 6.17
CA THR A 338 27.01 7.98 5.93
C THR A 338 26.92 9.15 4.96
N ASP A 339 26.12 8.99 3.91
CA ASP A 339 25.75 10.06 3.01
C ASP A 339 24.58 10.85 3.61
N THR A 340 24.77 12.15 3.77
CA THR A 340 23.74 13.08 4.29
C THR A 340 23.37 14.13 3.26
N GLU A 341 23.80 13.98 2.01
CA GLU A 341 23.42 14.89 0.94
C GLU A 341 21.89 14.88 0.77
N GLY A 342 21.29 16.07 0.80
CA GLY A 342 19.84 16.23 0.69
C GLY A 342 19.05 15.77 1.93
N LEU A 343 19.69 15.36 3.03
CA LEU A 343 19.01 14.96 4.27
C LEU A 343 18.90 16.15 5.23
N PHE A 344 17.68 16.44 5.66
CA PHE A 344 17.35 17.58 6.50
C PHE A 344 16.58 17.18 7.76
N VAL A 345 16.69 18.01 8.79
CA VAL A 345 15.83 17.96 9.98
C VAL A 345 15.09 19.28 10.10
N ARG A 346 13.76 19.19 10.10
CA ARG A 346 12.88 20.30 10.44
C ARG A 346 12.41 20.18 11.89
N LEU A 347 12.69 21.20 12.70
CA LEU A 347 12.28 21.29 14.09
C LEU A 347 10.90 21.92 14.20
N LEU A 348 10.01 21.26 14.92
CA LEU A 348 8.65 21.72 15.17
C LEU A 348 8.58 22.41 16.52
N TRP A 349 8.10 23.65 16.55
CA TRP A 349 8.12 24.52 17.73
C TRP A 349 6.71 24.73 18.32
N PRO A 350 6.59 24.88 19.65
CA PRO A 350 5.30 25.14 20.29
C PRO A 350 4.76 26.55 19.99
N GLY A 351 3.48 26.77 20.28
CA GLY A 351 2.88 28.12 20.31
C GLY A 351 2.73 28.79 18.94
N GLY A 352 2.61 28.01 17.86
CA GLY A 352 2.46 28.55 16.50
C GLY A 352 3.74 29.14 15.90
N SER A 353 4.88 29.00 16.58
CA SER A 353 6.18 29.38 16.05
C SER A 353 6.49 28.64 14.75
N GLU A 354 7.01 29.35 13.75
CA GLU A 354 7.43 28.74 12.49
C GLU A 354 8.51 27.67 12.70
N PRO A 355 8.43 26.54 11.99
CA PRO A 355 9.47 25.52 11.99
C PRO A 355 10.83 26.06 11.50
N THR A 356 11.92 25.55 12.07
CA THR A 356 13.28 25.79 11.55
C THR A 356 13.80 24.53 10.88
N GLN A 357 14.70 24.66 9.90
CA GLN A 357 15.17 23.53 9.10
C GLN A 357 16.68 23.64 8.86
N TYR A 358 17.38 22.51 9.04
CA TYR A 358 18.83 22.44 8.89
C TYR A 358 19.25 21.16 8.17
N PRO A 359 20.34 21.19 7.38
CA PRO A 359 20.99 19.98 6.90
C PRO A 359 21.45 19.10 8.07
N VAL A 360 21.39 17.77 7.88
CA VAL A 360 21.90 16.83 8.91
C VAL A 360 23.42 16.97 9.08
N ALA A 361 24.16 17.29 8.02
CA ALA A 361 25.60 17.53 8.08
C ALA A 361 25.94 18.64 9.09
N ASP A 362 25.32 19.82 8.93
CA ASP A 362 25.53 20.98 9.80
C ASP A 362 25.18 20.67 11.26
N LEU A 363 24.06 19.97 11.50
CA LEU A 363 23.66 19.58 12.86
C LEU A 363 24.59 18.54 13.50
N ARG A 364 25.27 17.70 12.70
CA ARG A 364 26.29 16.77 13.20
C ARG A 364 27.56 17.50 13.60
N GLU A 365 27.93 18.55 12.87
CA GLU A 365 29.09 19.39 13.17
C GLU A 365 28.83 20.29 14.38
N ASP A 366 27.68 20.98 14.40
CA ASP A 366 27.27 21.84 15.49
C ASP A 366 25.77 21.70 15.82
N PRO A 367 25.43 20.90 16.85
CA PRO A 367 24.05 20.76 17.32
C PRO A 367 23.45 22.03 17.94
N ASP A 368 24.24 23.06 18.28
CA ASP A 368 23.72 24.30 18.87
C ASP A 368 22.96 25.16 17.84
N LEU A 369 23.29 25.02 16.55
CA LEU A 369 22.57 25.66 15.43
C LEU A 369 21.05 25.44 15.50
N ALA A 370 20.62 24.28 16.00
CA ALA A 370 19.21 23.94 16.12
C ALA A 370 18.40 24.86 17.05
N SER A 371 19.07 25.62 17.93
CA SER A 371 18.41 26.50 18.90
C SER A 371 18.49 27.99 18.52
N GLU A 372 19.17 28.32 17.42
CA GLU A 372 19.42 29.71 17.01
C GLU A 372 18.11 30.48 16.79
N GLY A 373 17.95 31.60 17.51
CA GLY A 373 16.75 32.44 17.47
C GLY A 373 15.52 31.84 18.17
N LYS A 374 15.68 30.68 18.83
CA LYS A 374 14.61 29.92 19.51
C LYS A 374 15.09 29.37 20.87
N GLU A 375 16.06 30.01 21.51
CA GLU A 375 16.75 29.54 22.72
C GLU A 375 15.82 29.40 23.93
N HIS A 376 14.75 30.18 23.96
CA HIS A 376 13.72 30.18 24.99
C HIS A 376 12.65 29.09 24.78
N LEU A 377 12.70 28.35 23.66
CA LEU A 377 11.74 27.31 23.31
C LEU A 377 12.42 25.93 23.29
N ALA A 378 11.59 24.89 23.39
CA ALA A 378 12.03 23.51 23.21
C ALA A 378 11.19 22.85 22.12
N SER A 379 11.83 22.38 21.05
CA SER A 379 11.15 21.73 19.93
C SER A 379 10.42 20.47 20.39
N HIS A 380 9.14 20.33 20.05
CA HIS A 380 8.30 19.21 20.49
C HIS A 380 8.35 18.00 19.53
N GLY A 381 8.98 18.14 18.37
CA GLY A 381 9.03 17.11 17.35
C GLY A 381 9.96 17.47 16.20
N PHE A 382 10.26 16.46 15.40
CA PHE A 382 11.19 16.53 14.29
C PHE A 382 10.53 15.95 13.06
N HIS A 383 10.71 16.59 11.91
CA HIS A 383 10.44 15.98 10.61
C HIS A 383 11.78 15.79 9.91
N ILE A 384 12.17 14.52 9.74
CA ILE A 384 13.42 14.12 9.12
C ILE A 384 13.09 13.69 7.72
N PHE A 385 13.73 14.29 6.71
CA PHE A 385 13.38 14.02 5.32
C PHE A 385 14.59 14.14 4.39
N LEU A 386 14.60 13.28 3.38
CA LEU A 386 15.47 13.37 2.22
C LEU A 386 14.74 14.15 1.13
N SER A 387 15.37 15.19 0.60
CA SER A 387 14.86 16.00 -0.51
C SER A 387 15.80 15.87 -1.70
N GLU A 388 15.30 15.28 -2.79
CA GLU A 388 16.07 15.13 -4.02
C GLU A 388 15.39 15.89 -5.18
N ARG A 389 16.16 16.78 -5.83
CA ARG A 389 15.68 17.53 -7.00
C ARG A 389 15.93 16.73 -8.27
N LEU A 390 14.86 16.37 -8.97
CA LEU A 390 14.91 15.52 -10.15
C LEU A 390 15.06 16.29 -11.48
N GLY A 391 14.82 17.61 -11.46
CA GLY A 391 14.96 18.45 -12.64
C GLY A 391 14.08 17.97 -13.80
N GLY A 392 14.68 17.70 -14.95
CA GLY A 392 13.95 17.21 -16.13
C GLY A 392 13.37 15.81 -15.99
N LYS A 393 13.97 14.94 -15.15
CA LYS A 393 13.47 13.58 -14.91
C LYS A 393 12.09 13.60 -14.25
N PHE A 394 11.81 14.62 -13.43
CA PHE A 394 10.52 14.79 -12.76
C PHE A 394 9.35 14.85 -13.76
N THR A 395 9.55 15.49 -14.92
CA THR A 395 8.47 15.70 -15.90
C THR A 395 8.28 14.53 -16.87
N GLN A 396 9.20 13.57 -16.84
CA GLN A 396 9.22 12.41 -17.74
C GLN A 396 8.37 11.29 -17.13
N GLN A 397 7.50 10.70 -17.94
CA GLN A 397 6.48 9.75 -17.47
C GLN A 397 7.08 8.53 -16.75
N THR A 398 8.13 7.93 -17.33
CA THR A 398 8.77 6.73 -16.78
C THR A 398 9.82 7.07 -15.72
N ASN A 399 10.70 8.04 -16.01
CA ASN A 399 11.79 8.35 -15.08
C ASN A 399 11.28 8.93 -13.75
N PHE A 400 10.13 9.61 -13.72
CA PHE A 400 9.52 10.03 -12.46
C PHE A 400 9.23 8.84 -11.54
N ILE A 401 8.64 7.78 -12.10
CA ILE A 401 8.34 6.53 -11.37
C ILE A 401 9.63 5.84 -10.93
N SER A 402 10.58 5.63 -11.84
CA SER A 402 11.85 4.98 -11.49
C SER A 402 12.64 5.73 -10.40
N GLU A 403 12.54 7.06 -10.34
CA GLU A 403 13.17 7.84 -9.27
C GLU A 403 12.40 7.74 -7.94
N LEU A 404 11.07 7.66 -7.92
CA LEU A 404 10.29 7.40 -6.70
C LEU A 404 10.64 6.04 -6.09
N GLU A 405 10.65 5.00 -6.94
CA GLU A 405 11.02 3.63 -6.56
C GLU A 405 12.48 3.51 -6.11
N ARG A 406 13.35 4.49 -6.45
CA ARG A 406 14.71 4.59 -5.93
C ARG A 406 14.78 5.35 -4.61
N ILE A 407 14.19 6.54 -4.54
CA ILE A 407 14.37 7.49 -3.43
C ILE A 407 13.66 6.99 -2.17
N VAL A 408 12.43 6.48 -2.31
CA VAL A 408 11.63 6.09 -1.14
C VAL A 408 12.25 4.90 -0.40
N PRO A 409 12.64 3.79 -1.07
CA PRO A 409 13.35 2.72 -0.38
C PRO A 409 14.73 3.12 0.13
N LYS A 410 15.46 3.99 -0.59
CA LYS A 410 16.75 4.54 -0.13
C LYS A 410 16.59 5.23 1.22
N PHE A 411 15.67 6.19 1.32
CA PHE A 411 15.42 6.92 2.57
C PHE A 411 15.05 5.97 3.71
N TYR A 412 14.13 5.03 3.47
CA TYR A 412 13.72 4.11 4.52
C TYR A 412 14.86 3.19 4.96
N GLY A 413 15.59 2.58 4.03
CA GLY A 413 16.69 1.67 4.35
C GLY A 413 17.87 2.34 5.06
N GLU A 414 18.26 3.54 4.63
CA GLU A 414 19.44 4.23 5.15
C GLU A 414 19.15 5.03 6.44
N THR A 415 17.94 5.60 6.55
CA THR A 415 17.56 6.48 7.65
C THR A 415 16.35 5.96 8.41
N GLY A 416 15.21 5.79 7.73
CA GLY A 416 13.91 5.54 8.38
C GLY A 416 13.86 4.30 9.27
N ALA A 417 14.46 3.19 8.85
CA ALA A 417 14.49 1.93 9.57
C ALA A 417 15.30 1.99 10.88
N ASN A 418 16.23 2.95 10.99
CA ASN A 418 17.05 3.15 12.19
C ASN A 418 16.42 4.10 13.22
N LEU A 419 15.32 4.75 12.85
CA LEU A 419 14.59 5.65 13.75
C LEU A 419 13.76 4.86 14.77
N ALA A 420 13.73 5.35 15.99
CA ALA A 420 12.94 4.82 17.10
C ALA A 420 12.02 5.91 17.67
N ALA A 421 10.75 5.58 17.86
CA ALA A 421 9.81 6.48 18.54
C ALA A 421 10.22 6.63 20.01
N TRP A 422 10.18 7.85 20.53
CA TRP A 422 10.44 8.05 21.95
C TRP A 422 9.27 7.50 22.78
N VAL A 423 9.61 6.65 23.76
CA VAL A 423 8.68 6.08 24.73
C VAL A 423 9.06 6.57 26.12
N ARG A 424 8.08 7.10 26.86
CA ARG A 424 8.28 7.51 28.26
C ARG A 424 8.68 6.30 29.10
N LYS A 425 9.75 6.41 29.88
CA LYS A 425 10.14 5.35 30.83
C LYS A 425 9.02 5.07 31.82
N ALA A 426 8.83 3.80 32.16
CA ALA A 426 7.86 3.41 33.18
C ALA A 426 8.16 4.11 34.51
N PRO A 427 7.14 4.65 35.20
CA PRO A 427 7.32 5.29 36.49
C PRO A 427 7.96 4.28 37.46
N GLN A 428 9.03 4.69 38.13
CA GLN A 428 9.69 3.88 39.15
C GLN A 428 9.13 4.24 40.52
N ILE A 429 9.00 3.24 41.40
CA ILE A 429 8.72 3.48 42.82
C ILE A 429 9.91 4.25 43.38
N LYS A 430 9.65 5.45 43.91
CA LYS A 430 10.68 6.24 44.59
C LYS A 430 11.11 5.51 45.86
N SER A 431 12.39 5.59 46.20
CA SER A 431 12.91 5.01 47.45
C SER A 431 12.19 5.51 48.70
N GLU A 432 11.68 6.75 48.66
CA GLU A 432 10.89 7.41 49.71
C GLU A 432 9.44 6.88 49.84
N ARG A 433 8.99 6.05 48.90
CA ARG A 433 7.63 5.46 48.85
C ARG A 433 7.71 3.97 48.61
N SER A 434 8.63 3.33 49.33
CA SER A 434 9.02 1.93 49.10
C SER A 434 8.09 0.93 49.80
N SER A 435 7.34 1.39 50.81
CA SER A 435 6.31 0.63 51.52
C SER A 435 4.90 1.14 51.20
N GLY A 436 3.90 0.27 51.35
CA GLY A 436 2.49 0.68 51.32
C GLY A 436 2.11 1.65 52.43
N ASP A 437 2.85 1.66 53.54
CA ASP A 437 2.64 2.57 54.66
C ASP A 437 3.05 4.01 54.32
N ASP A 438 4.10 4.19 53.51
CA ASP A 438 4.61 5.50 53.05
C ASP A 438 3.59 6.23 52.16
N VAL A 439 2.62 5.50 51.61
CA VAL A 439 1.54 6.02 50.77
C VAL A 439 0.16 5.82 51.40
N SER A 440 0.11 5.45 52.69
CA SER A 440 -1.11 5.46 53.48
C SER A 440 -1.58 6.91 53.73
N PRO A 441 -2.86 7.15 54.05
CA PRO A 441 -3.33 8.49 54.41
C PRO A 441 -2.51 9.14 55.54
N SER A 442 -2.03 8.33 56.50
CA SER A 442 -1.13 8.76 57.58
C SER A 442 0.28 9.06 57.08
N GLY A 443 0.88 8.18 56.27
CA GLY A 443 2.23 8.40 55.74
C GLY A 443 2.31 9.61 54.80
N ILE A 444 1.26 9.85 54.01
CA ILE A 444 1.14 11.05 53.18
C ILE A 444 0.92 12.31 54.04
N ALA A 445 0.16 12.22 55.14
CA ALA A 445 -0.02 13.35 56.06
C ALA A 445 1.29 13.73 56.76
N GLU A 446 2.06 12.74 57.23
CA GLU A 446 3.40 12.95 57.82
C GLU A 446 4.40 13.54 56.81
N ASP A 447 4.44 13.04 55.58
CA ASP A 447 5.24 13.61 54.48
C ASP A 447 4.84 15.08 54.19
N ALA A 448 3.54 15.37 54.21
CA ALA A 448 3.01 16.72 53.98
C ALA A 448 3.34 17.70 55.12
N GLU A 449 3.31 17.26 56.38
CA GLU A 449 3.68 18.08 57.54
C GLU A 449 5.19 18.42 57.54
N GLY A 450 6.03 17.56 56.95
CA GLY A 450 7.47 17.77 56.79
C GLY A 450 7.87 18.72 55.65
N PHE A 451 6.94 19.22 54.82
CA PHE A 451 7.27 20.00 53.62
C PHE A 451 7.78 21.44 53.90
N GLU A 452 7.46 22.00 55.07
CA GLU A 452 7.85 23.37 55.46
C GLU A 452 9.03 23.44 56.45
N ALA A 453 9.63 22.30 56.83
CA ALA A 453 10.82 22.21 57.67
C ALA A 453 12.10 22.02 56.84
#